data_AF-A0A5C6EW88-F1
#
_entry.id   AF-A0A5C6EW88-F1
#
_cell.length_a   1.000
_cell.length_b   1.000
_cell.length_c   1.000
_cell.angle_alpha   90.00
_cell.angle_beta   90.00
_cell.angle_gamma   90.00
#
_symmetry.space_group_name_H-M   'P 1'
#
loop_
_entity.id
_entity.type
_entity.pdbx_description
1 polymer ?
#
loop_
_entity_poly.entity_id
_entity_poly.type
_entity_poly.pdbx_seq_one_letter_code
_entity_poly.pdbx_strand_id
1 'polypeptide(L)' 'MGYTLFLDTTGISYHLQQLINQSNDTLILISPYLKINERLRQSLDDKDRMKIDVRVVYGKNELQPDQII' A
#
# COMPACT_ATOMS: atom_id res chain seq x y z
N MET A 1 -10.37 8.42 -25.14
CA MET A 1 -9.07 9.09 -24.95
C MET A 1 -8.31 8.25 -23.92
N GLY A 2 -7.36 7.41 -24.37
CA GLY A 2 -6.66 6.47 -23.48
C GLY A 2 -5.50 7.15 -22.79
N TYR A 3 -5.48 7.15 -21.46
CA TYR A 3 -4.34 7.61 -20.67
C TYR A 3 -3.34 6.46 -20.53
N THR A 4 -2.16 6.60 -21.13
CA THR A 4 -1.06 5.68 -20.93
C THR A 4 -0.48 5.90 -19.54
N LEU A 5 -0.65 4.92 -18.65
CA LEU A 5 -0.01 4.91 -17.34
C LEU A 5 1.50 4.70 -17.56
N PHE A 6 2.32 5.69 -17.23
CA PHE A 6 3.78 5.52 -17.22
C PHE A 6 4.14 4.51 -16.11
N LEU A 7 4.73 3.38 -16.50
CA LEU A 7 5.05 2.22 -15.65
C LEU A 7 6.44 2.34 -14.97
N ASP A 8 6.93 3.56 -14.74
CA ASP A 8 8.10 3.72 -13.88
C ASP A 8 7.72 3.49 -12.40
N THR A 9 8.71 3.27 -11.55
CA THR A 9 8.50 2.99 -10.12
C THR A 9 7.79 4.14 -9.40
N THR A 10 7.93 5.37 -9.88
CA THR A 10 7.28 6.57 -9.33
C THR A 10 5.82 6.63 -9.74
N GLY A 11 5.50 6.37 -11.01
CA GLY A 11 4.15 6.35 -11.56
C GLY A 11 3.28 5.26 -10.91
N ILE A 12 3.83 4.06 -10.72
CA ILE A 12 3.14 2.97 -10.02
C ILE A 12 2.89 3.34 -8.55
N SER A 13 3.92 3.87 -7.86
CA SER A 13 3.78 4.28 -6.45
C SER A 13 2.75 5.40 -6.27
N TYR A 14 2.75 6.39 -7.18
CA TYR A 14 1.79 7.48 -7.18
C TYR A 14 0.36 6.97 -7.39
N HIS A 15 0.16 6.09 -8.38
CA HIS A 15 -1.16 5.55 -8.66
C HIS A 15 -1.69 4.70 -7.50
N LEU A 16 -0.85 3.86 -6.89
CA LEU A 16 -1.20 3.09 -5.70
C LEU A 16 -1.62 4.01 -4.54
N GLN A 17 -0.90 5.11 -4.32
CA GLN A 17 -1.24 6.08 -3.30
C GLN A 17 -2.59 6.75 -3.57
N GLN A 18 -2.90 7.08 -4.83
CA GLN A 18 -4.21 7.61 -5.19
C GLN A 18 -5.33 6.60 -4.92
N LEU A 19 -5.14 5.32 -5.26
CA LEU A 19 -6.12 4.27 -5.00
C LEU A 19 -6.40 4.11 -3.50
N ILE A 20 -5.35 4.12 -2.67
CA ILE A 20 -5.48 4.11 -1.20
C ILE A 20 -6.25 5.35 -0.74
N ASN A 21 -5.85 6.55 -1.19
CA ASN A 21 -6.49 7.80 -0.79
C ASN A 21 -7.95 7.92 -1.23
N GLN A 22 -8.37 7.21 -2.29
CA GLN A 22 -9.73 7.23 -2.81
C GLN A 22 -10.65 6.17 -2.17
N SER A 23 -10.14 5.22 -1.38
CA SER A 23 -10.99 4.25 -0.68
C SER A 23 -11.81 4.93 0.41
N ASN A 24 -13.13 4.66 0.47
CA ASN A 24 -14.05 5.33 1.39
C ASN A 24 -14.71 4.41 2.44
N ASP A 25 -14.85 3.12 2.14
CA ASP A 25 -15.56 2.18 3.02
C ASP A 25 -14.66 1.03 3.48
N THR A 26 -13.93 0.42 2.55
CA THR A 26 -13.04 -0.70 2.83
C THR A 26 -11.82 -0.64 1.92
N LEU A 27 -10.64 -0.89 2.50
CA LEU A 27 -9.38 -1.00 1.78
C LEU A 27 -8.74 -2.35 2.09
N ILE A 28 -8.66 -3.23 1.10
CA ILE A 28 -7.99 -4.53 1.23
C ILE A 28 -6.73 -4.50 0.38
N LEU A 29 -5.56 -4.52 1.03
CA LEU A 29 -4.26 -4.62 0.38
C LEU A 29 -3.75 -6.06 0.46
N ILE A 30 -3.65 -6.73 -0.69
CA ILE A 30 -3.14 -8.09 -0.78
C ILE A 30 -1.80 -8.06 -1.52
N SER A 31 -0.73 -8.53 -0.88
CA SER A 31 0.59 -8.61 -1.51
C SER A 31 1.42 -9.77 -0.98
N PRO A 32 2.05 -10.61 -1.83
CA PRO A 32 2.99 -11.63 -1.36
C PRO A 32 4.11 -11.08 -0.46
N TYR A 33 4.59 -9.86 -0.74
CA TYR A 33 5.58 -9.17 0.08
C TYR A 33 5.09 -7.78 0.44
N LEU A 34 5.10 -7.45 1.74
CA LEU A 34 4.72 -6.12 2.19
C LEU A 34 5.94 -5.19 2.19
N LYS A 35 6.26 -4.60 1.03
CA LYS A 35 7.26 -3.52 0.90
C LYS A 35 6.57 -2.20 0.64
N ILE A 36 6.09 -1.56 1.71
CA ILE A 36 5.48 -0.22 1.68
C ILE A 36 6.50 0.83 2.12
N ASN A 37 6.54 1.97 1.44
CA ASN A 37 7.33 3.12 1.87
C ASN A 37 6.57 3.95 2.91
N GLU A 38 7.24 4.91 3.55
CA GLU A 38 6.62 5.77 4.58
C GLU A 38 5.40 6.53 4.07
N ARG A 39 5.40 6.99 2.80
CA ARG A 39 4.26 7.72 2.21
C ARG A 39 3.01 6.84 2.12
N LEU A 40 3.14 5.60 1.65
CA LEU A 40 2.04 4.65 1.59
C LEU A 40 1.56 4.27 3.00
N ARG A 41 2.50 4.12 3.95
CA ARG A 41 2.16 3.85 5.35
C ARG A 41 1.33 4.97 5.97
N GLN A 42 1.70 6.23 5.73
CA GLN A 42 0.92 7.39 6.17
C GLN A 42 -0.48 7.38 5.55
N SER A 43 -0.60 7.12 4.25
CA SER A 43 -1.91 7.02 3.60
C SER A 43 -2.78 5.91 4.18
N LEU A 44 -2.21 4.77 4.60
CA LEU A 44 -2.96 3.71 5.30
C LEU A 44 -3.39 4.14 6.71
N ASP A 45 -2.51 4.81 7.46
CA ASP A 45 -2.80 5.33 8.82
C ASP A 45 -3.91 6.39 8.77
N ASP A 46 -3.86 7.29 7.79
CA ASP A 46 -4.91 8.30 7.56
C ASP A 46 -6.26 7.62 7.32
N LYS A 47 -6.29 6.50 6.59
CA LYS A 47 -7.52 5.74 6.34
C LYS A 47 -8.06 5.04 7.58
N ASP A 48 -7.18 4.46 8.39
CA ASP A 48 -7.56 3.90 9.69
C ASP A 48 -8.16 4.98 10.61
N ARG A 49 -7.53 6.17 10.69
CA ARG A 49 -8.07 7.32 11.45
C ARG A 49 -9.42 7.80 10.97
N MET A 50 -9.69 7.69 9.67
CA MET A 50 -11.00 7.97 9.07
C MET A 50 -12.04 6.88 9.35
N LYS A 51 -11.70 5.84 10.13
CA LYS A 51 -12.52 4.67 10.46
C LYS A 51 -12.91 3.82 9.25
N ILE A 52 -12.08 3.84 8.21
CA ILE A 52 -12.23 2.96 7.05
C ILE A 52 -11.73 1.57 7.43
N ASP A 53 -12.42 0.52 7.03
CA ASP A 53 -11.99 -0.86 7.31
C ASP A 53 -10.75 -1.17 6.46
N VAL A 54 -9.56 -1.07 7.05
CA VAL A 54 -8.28 -1.35 6.39
C VAL A 54 -7.81 -2.76 6.74
N ARG A 55 -7.60 -3.61 5.73
CA ARG A 55 -7.08 -4.98 5.87
C ARG A 55 -5.84 -5.15 5.01
N VAL A 56 -4.75 -5.59 5.62
CA VAL A 56 -3.50 -5.88 4.91
C VAL A 56 -3.21 -7.37 5.02
N VAL A 57 -3.26 -8.08 3.89
CA VAL A 57 -2.99 -9.51 3.78
C VAL A 57 -1.68 -9.70 3.01
N TYR A 58 -0.70 -10.34 3.63
CA TYR A 58 0.58 -10.58 2.98
C TYR A 58 1.18 -11.94 3.30
N GLY A 59 1.93 -12.47 2.33
CA GLY A 59 2.30 -13.88 2.25
C GLY A 59 3.80 -14.10 2.17
N LYS A 60 4.51 -13.75 3.24
CA LYS A 60 5.81 -14.32 3.65
C LYS A 60 6.25 -13.65 4.96
N ASN A 61 6.19 -14.38 6.06
CA ASN A 61 6.93 -14.08 7.29
C ASN A 61 8.42 -14.34 7.07
N GLU A 62 9.03 -13.72 6.06
CA GLU A 62 10.48 -13.58 6.06
C GLU A 62 10.76 -12.50 7.11
N LEU A 63 10.89 -12.94 8.38
CA LEU A 63 11.70 -12.25 9.37
C LEU A 63 12.87 -11.64 8.59
N GLN A 64 12.97 -10.31 8.60
CA GLN A 64 14.14 -9.66 8.04
C GLN A 64 15.36 -10.37 8.64
N PRO A 65 16.34 -10.82 7.83
CA PRO A 65 17.56 -11.43 8.36
C PRO A 65 18.23 -10.55 9.41
N ASP A 66 18.00 -9.23 9.38
CA ASP A 66 18.39 -8.20 10.36
C ASP A 66 17.74 -8.30 11.75
N GLN A 67 16.93 -9.33 12.02
CA GLN A 67 16.44 -9.66 13.38
C GLN A 67 16.99 -10.98 13.90
N ILE A 68 17.89 -11.62 13.14
CA ILE A 68 18.73 -12.70 13.64
C ILE A 68 20.14 -12.11 13.77
N ILE A 69 20.60 -12.08 15.02
CA ILE A 69 21.92 -11.64 15.54
C ILE A 69 22.10 -10.14 15.77
#